data_AF-A0A7Y8ATH5-F1
#
_entry.id   AF-A0A7Y8ATH5-F1
#
_cell.length_a   1.000
_cell.length_b   1.000
_cell.length_c   1.000
_cell.angle_alpha   90.00
_cell.angle_beta   90.00
_cell.angle_gamma   90.00
#
_symmetry.space_group_name_H-M   'P 1'
#
loop_
_entity.id
_entity.type
_entity.pdbx_description
1 polymer ?
#
loop_
_entity_poly.entity_id
_entity_poly.type
_entity_poly.pdbx_seq_one_letter_code
_entity_poly.pdbx_strand_id
1 'polypeptide(L)'
;MSKLLDLLAQQKLLEAQIESLKADANEAKVLDLVEELDALREKHGYNEADFVGVVLSYYKVETPAKTGKSVSDNAPKAPKEPTDKYKVEIDGVEFILKKAKQGIASKAMKDKGFATYSLFLADLMKKNEVDTFEALIDKLKAEKI
;
A
#
# COMPACT_ATOMS: atom_id res chain seq x y z
N MET A 1 21.67 -41.43 38.28
CA MET A 1 20.89 -40.63 37.31
C MET A 1 21.29 -39.14 37.33
N SER A 2 22.59 -38.80 37.30
CA SER A 2 23.00 -37.38 37.36
C SER A 2 23.63 -36.92 36.06
N LYS A 3 24.71 -37.58 35.62
CA LYS A 3 25.55 -37.10 34.50
C LYS A 3 24.84 -36.86 33.16
N LEU A 4 23.82 -37.65 32.83
CA LEU A 4 23.11 -37.52 31.55
C LEU A 4 22.09 -36.37 31.58
N LEU A 5 21.44 -36.14 32.73
CA LEU A 5 20.60 -34.95 32.93
C LEU A 5 21.45 -33.68 33.00
N ASP A 6 22.61 -33.75 33.68
CA ASP A 6 23.57 -32.64 33.75
C ASP A 6 24.11 -32.29 32.36
N LEU A 7 24.40 -33.28 31.51
CA LEU A 7 24.85 -33.06 30.13
C LEU A 7 23.76 -32.43 29.25
N LEU A 8 22.50 -32.85 29.41
CA LEU A 8 21.37 -32.26 28.69
C LEU A 8 21.12 -30.80 29.13
N ALA A 9 21.29 -30.49 30.41
CA ALA A 9 21.21 -29.13 30.91
C ALA A 9 22.34 -28.24 30.35
N GLN A 10 23.57 -28.78 30.27
CA GLN A 10 24.70 -28.09 29.66
C GLN A 10 24.51 -27.85 28.16
N GLN A 11 23.96 -28.83 27.42
CA GLN A 11 23.66 -28.67 26.00
C GLN A 11 22.66 -27.54 25.75
N LYS A 12 21.57 -27.49 26.51
CA LYS A 12 20.57 -26.41 26.39
C LYS A 12 21.14 -25.03 26.71
N LEU A 13 22.04 -24.96 27.70
CA LEU A 13 22.70 -23.71 28.06
C LEU A 13 23.65 -23.25 26.94
N LEU A 14 24.39 -24.18 26.35
CA LEU A 14 25.27 -23.90 25.20
C LEU A 14 24.49 -23.47 23.96
N GLU A 15 23.34 -24.10 23.68
CA GLU A 15 22.46 -23.72 22.56
C GLU A 15 21.92 -22.30 22.74
N ALA A 16 21.46 -21.95 23.94
CA ALA A 16 21.00 -20.59 24.23
C ALA A 16 22.11 -19.53 24.09
N GLN A 17 23.33 -19.85 24.51
CA GLN A 17 24.50 -18.97 24.31
C GLN A 17 24.88 -18.82 22.84
N ILE A 18 24.79 -19.90 22.05
CA ILE A 18 25.04 -19.83 20.62
C ILE A 18 23.98 -18.98 19.92
N GLU A 19 22.72 -19.08 20.34
CA GLU A 19 21.64 -18.27 19.79
C GLU A 19 21.79 -16.78 20.13
N SER A 20 22.16 -16.45 21.37
CA SER A 20 22.45 -15.06 21.75
C SER A 20 23.64 -14.50 20.97
N LEU A 21 24.76 -15.23 20.90
CA LEU A 21 25.95 -14.80 20.14
C LEU A 21 25.67 -14.64 18.64
N LYS A 22 24.79 -15.46 18.06
CA LYS A 22 24.34 -15.31 16.67
C LYS A 22 23.45 -14.09 16.50
N ALA A 23 22.57 -13.80 17.45
CA ALA A 23 21.77 -12.58 17.45
C ALA A 23 22.68 -11.34 17.50
N ASP A 24 23.65 -11.32 18.41
CA ASP A 24 24.63 -10.23 18.57
C ASP A 24 25.47 -10.04 17.30
N ALA A 25 25.94 -11.14 16.69
CA ALA A 25 26.73 -11.08 15.46
C ALA A 25 25.89 -10.65 14.23
N ASN A 26 24.60 -10.96 14.21
CA ASN A 26 23.70 -10.47 13.18
C ASN A 26 23.37 -8.99 13.40
N GLU A 27 23.18 -8.57 14.65
CA GLU A 27 22.96 -7.16 15.01
C GLU A 27 24.16 -6.29 14.62
N ALA A 28 25.39 -6.76 14.87
CA ALA A 28 26.61 -6.08 14.43
C ALA A 28 26.65 -5.90 12.90
N LYS A 29 26.31 -6.94 12.13
CA LYS A 29 26.25 -6.84 10.66
C LYS A 29 25.16 -5.88 10.17
N VAL A 30 24.04 -5.79 10.90
CA VAL A 30 22.99 -4.81 10.60
C VAL A 30 23.48 -3.40 10.85
N LEU A 31 24.20 -3.16 11.96
CA LEU A 31 24.79 -1.86 12.28
C LEU A 31 25.83 -1.44 11.22
N ASP A 32 26.75 -2.33 10.85
CA ASP A 32 27.73 -2.08 9.78
C ASP A 32 27.04 -1.71 8.45
N LEU A 33 25.99 -2.44 8.08
CA LEU A 33 25.22 -2.15 6.87
C LEU A 33 24.50 -0.80 6.95
N VAL A 34 23.96 -0.44 8.11
CA VAL A 34 23.30 0.85 8.33
C VAL A 34 24.31 2.00 8.19
N GLU A 35 25.52 1.85 8.72
CA GLU A 35 26.59 2.85 8.54
C GLU A 35 26.97 3.02 7.07
N GLU A 36 27.12 1.94 6.32
CA GLU A 36 27.39 2.00 4.86
C GLU A 36 26.25 2.68 4.09
N LEU A 37 25.00 2.39 4.47
CA LEU A 37 23.81 2.98 3.89
C LEU A 37 23.71 4.48 4.19
N ASP A 38 24.00 4.91 5.40
CA ASP A 38 24.04 6.33 5.77
C ASP A 38 25.16 7.08 5.02
N ALA A 39 26.34 6.47 4.89
CA ALA A 39 27.43 7.04 4.08
C ALA A 39 27.04 7.19 2.60
N LEU A 40 26.32 6.22 2.04
CA LEU A 40 25.78 6.30 0.67
C LEU A 40 24.70 7.38 0.53
N ARG A 41 23.81 7.50 1.51
CA ARG A 41 22.78 8.55 1.56
C ARG A 41 23.43 9.94 1.52
N GLU A 42 24.43 10.17 2.36
CA GLU A 42 25.14 11.45 2.45
C GLU A 42 25.92 11.77 1.17
N LYS A 43 26.67 10.80 0.64
CA LYS A 43 27.46 10.97 -0.59
C LYS A 43 26.61 11.41 -1.79
N HIS A 44 25.38 10.92 -1.87
CA HIS A 44 24.46 11.21 -2.97
C HIS A 44 23.42 12.29 -2.63
N GLY A 45 23.49 12.88 -1.44
CA GLY A 45 22.61 13.97 -1.02
C GLY A 45 21.14 13.58 -0.96
N TYR A 46 20.84 12.30 -0.71
CA TYR A 46 19.45 11.85 -0.60
C TYR A 46 18.83 12.29 0.72
N ASN A 47 17.57 12.73 0.67
CA ASN A 47 16.76 12.79 1.88
C ASN A 47 16.43 11.36 2.35
N GLU A 48 16.33 11.16 3.65
CA GLU A 48 16.14 9.85 4.29
C GLU A 48 14.96 9.08 3.71
N ALA A 49 13.82 9.75 3.52
CA ALA A 49 12.61 9.14 2.96
C ALA A 49 12.78 8.65 1.51
N ASP A 50 13.53 9.40 0.69
CA ASP A 50 13.78 9.04 -0.71
C ASP A 50 14.80 7.89 -0.78
N PHE A 51 15.82 7.91 0.07
CA PHE A 51 16.83 6.87 0.16
C PHE A 51 16.23 5.52 0.58
N VAL A 52 15.39 5.49 1.62
CA VAL A 52 14.67 4.28 2.06
C VAL A 52 13.79 3.74 0.92
N GLY A 53 13.14 4.63 0.15
CA GLY A 53 12.37 4.24 -1.03
C GLY A 53 13.22 3.56 -2.11
N VAL A 54 14.41 4.09 -2.40
CA VAL A 54 15.37 3.49 -3.35
C VAL A 54 15.86 2.14 -2.86
N VAL A 55 16.32 2.03 -1.62
CA VAL A 55 16.80 0.76 -1.03
C VAL A 55 15.71 -0.31 -1.06
N LEU A 56 14.48 0.03 -0.66
CA LEU A 56 13.36 -0.92 -0.68
C LEU A 56 12.95 -1.35 -2.10
N SER A 57 13.15 -0.50 -3.11
CA SER A 57 12.89 -0.84 -4.52
C SER A 57 13.84 -1.90 -5.07
N TYR A 58 15.07 -2.00 -4.55
CA TYR A 58 16.01 -3.05 -4.94
C TYR A 58 15.63 -4.43 -4.36
N TYR A 59 15.03 -4.46 -3.16
CA TYR A 59 14.63 -5.70 -2.50
C TYR A 59 13.20 -6.15 -2.86
N LYS A 60 12.37 -5.27 -3.43
CA LYS A 60 11.07 -5.62 -4.01
C LYS A 60 11.11 -5.48 -5.52
N VAL A 61 11.19 -6.63 -6.20
CA VAL A 61 10.76 -6.74 -7.60
C VAL A 61 9.28 -6.32 -7.62
N GLU A 62 8.98 -5.22 -8.34
CA GLU A 62 7.68 -4.53 -8.44
C GLU A 62 7.32 -3.52 -7.33
N THR A 63 8.14 -2.48 -7.18
CA THR A 63 7.58 -1.14 -7.03
C THR A 63 8.35 -0.16 -7.89
N PRO A 64 7.75 0.47 -8.92
CA PRO A 64 8.40 1.57 -9.60
C PRO A 64 8.72 2.63 -8.55
N ALA A 65 9.98 3.06 -8.50
CA ALA A 65 10.39 4.19 -7.68
C ALA A 65 9.38 5.33 -7.91
N LYS A 66 8.84 5.90 -6.83
CA LYS A 66 8.11 7.16 -6.96
C LYS A 66 9.08 8.12 -7.62
N THR A 67 8.72 8.60 -8.80
CA THR A 67 9.36 9.75 -9.42
C THR A 67 9.53 10.81 -8.33
N GLY A 68 10.78 11.08 -7.97
CA GLY A 68 11.13 12.25 -7.17
C GLY A 68 10.45 13.45 -7.82
N LYS A 69 10.02 14.43 -7.00
CA LYS A 69 9.34 15.68 -7.42
C LYS A 69 9.62 15.94 -8.89
N SER A 70 8.63 15.66 -9.73
CA SER A 70 8.67 16.08 -11.11
C SER A 70 8.90 17.58 -11.08
N VAL A 71 10.13 18.01 -11.37
CA VAL A 71 10.31 19.31 -12.00
C VAL A 71 9.45 19.16 -13.23
N SER A 72 8.36 19.92 -13.23
CA SER A 72 7.43 19.96 -14.34
C SER A 72 8.25 20.38 -15.55
N ASP A 73 8.66 19.44 -16.38
CA ASP A 73 8.80 19.75 -17.80
C ASP A 73 7.43 20.30 -18.19
N ASN A 74 7.45 21.54 -18.67
CA ASN A 74 6.30 22.32 -19.11
C ASN A 74 5.68 21.69 -20.38
N ALA A 75 5.38 20.39 -20.34
CA ALA A 75 4.44 19.76 -21.24
C ALA A 75 3.05 20.01 -20.66
N PRO A 76 2.15 20.70 -21.37
CA PRO A 76 0.80 20.91 -20.90
C PRO A 76 0.18 19.54 -20.62
N LYS A 77 -0.15 19.25 -19.36
CA LYS A 77 -1.08 18.16 -19.05
C LYS A 77 -2.34 18.46 -19.86
N ALA A 78 -2.66 17.58 -20.80
CA ALA A 78 -3.94 17.63 -21.48
C ALA A 78 -5.04 17.84 -20.42
N PRO A 79 -5.98 18.78 -20.63
CA PRO A 79 -7.05 19.01 -19.68
C PRO A 79 -7.69 17.68 -19.32
N LYS A 80 -7.60 17.27 -18.05
CA LYS A 80 -8.39 16.13 -17.58
C LYS A 80 -9.84 16.55 -17.77
N GLU A 81 -10.52 15.93 -18.73
CA GLU A 81 -11.93 16.16 -18.93
C GLU A 81 -12.64 16.01 -17.57
N PRO A 82 -13.50 16.97 -17.20
CA PRO A 82 -14.28 16.85 -15.99
C PRO A 82 -15.08 15.56 -16.09
N THR A 83 -14.74 14.60 -15.23
CA THR A 83 -15.48 13.35 -15.17
C THR A 83 -16.82 13.67 -14.53
N ASP A 84 -17.89 13.47 -15.28
CA ASP A 84 -19.26 13.62 -14.82
C ASP A 84 -19.46 12.90 -13.50
N LYS A 85 -20.04 13.61 -12.54
CA LYS A 85 -20.40 13.10 -11.22
C LYS A 85 -21.92 13.00 -11.16
N TYR A 86 -22.39 11.95 -10.49
CA TYR A 86 -23.80 11.66 -10.36
C TYR A 86 -24.10 11.38 -8.91
N LYS A 87 -25.06 12.12 -8.33
CA LYS A 87 -25.53 11.90 -6.97
C LYS A 87 -26.63 10.85 -7.00
N VAL A 88 -26.52 9.85 -6.14
CA VAL A 88 -27.52 8.79 -5.96
C VAL A 88 -27.78 8.57 -4.48
N GLU A 89 -29.00 8.20 -4.13
CA GLU A 89 -29.35 7.75 -2.79
C GLU A 89 -29.53 6.23 -2.81
N ILE A 90 -28.75 5.52 -1.98
CA ILE A 90 -28.79 4.06 -1.89
C ILE A 90 -28.94 3.67 -0.41
N ASP A 91 -30.08 3.10 -0.06
CA ASP A 91 -30.46 2.74 1.30
C ASP A 91 -30.44 3.95 2.27
N GLY A 92 -30.94 5.11 1.84
CA GLY A 92 -30.99 6.33 2.66
C GLY A 92 -29.65 7.05 2.82
N VAL A 93 -28.61 6.64 2.08
CA VAL A 93 -27.27 7.24 2.12
C VAL A 93 -26.92 7.79 0.75
N GLU A 94 -26.46 9.05 0.72
CA GLU A 94 -26.03 9.71 -0.51
C GLU A 94 -24.64 9.23 -0.94
N PHE A 95 -24.52 8.79 -2.19
CA PHE A 95 -23.28 8.43 -2.84
C PHE A 95 -23.05 9.29 -4.08
N ILE A 96 -21.78 9.61 -4.33
CA ILE A 96 -21.36 10.26 -5.57
C ILE A 96 -20.71 9.21 -6.46
N LEU A 97 -21.39 8.89 -7.55
CA LEU A 97 -20.90 8.02 -8.61
C LEU A 97 -20.16 8.83 -9.67
N LYS A 98 -19.14 8.21 -10.23
CA LYS A 98 -18.34 8.68 -11.37
C LYS A 98 -18.15 7.52 -12.33
N LYS A 99 -18.13 7.82 -13.63
CA LYS A 99 -17.88 6.83 -14.67
C LYS A 99 -16.49 6.18 -14.54
N ALA A 100 -15.51 6.92 -14.00
CA ALA A 100 -14.19 6.39 -13.73
C ALA A 100 -14.26 5.30 -12.64
N LYS A 101 -13.96 4.05 -13.02
CA LYS A 101 -13.84 2.92 -12.06
C LYS A 101 -12.66 3.11 -11.09
N GLN A 102 -11.73 4.00 -11.40
CA GLN A 102 -10.57 4.28 -10.56
C GLN A 102 -10.92 5.33 -9.48
N GLY A 103 -10.86 4.92 -8.21
CA GLY A 103 -11.11 5.82 -7.09
C GLY A 103 -10.96 5.16 -5.73
N ILE A 104 -10.67 5.97 -4.72
CA ILE A 104 -10.68 5.55 -3.31
C ILE A 104 -12.14 5.41 -2.89
N ALA A 105 -12.49 4.28 -2.26
CA ALA A 105 -13.80 4.09 -1.66
C ALA A 105 -14.07 5.18 -0.62
N SER A 106 -15.23 5.83 -0.72
CA SER A 106 -15.67 6.80 0.29
C SER A 106 -15.91 6.10 1.65
N LYS A 107 -15.95 6.86 2.74
CA LYS A 107 -16.19 6.32 4.08
C LYS A 107 -17.48 5.49 4.14
N ALA A 108 -18.57 6.00 3.58
CA ALA A 108 -19.85 5.29 3.49
C ALA A 108 -19.77 3.96 2.70
N MET A 109 -18.91 3.88 1.67
CA MET A 109 -18.70 2.63 0.92
C MET A 109 -17.91 1.62 1.76
N LYS A 110 -16.91 2.10 2.51
CA LYS A 110 -16.13 1.24 3.42
C LYS A 110 -16.96 0.72 4.59
N ASP A 111 -17.86 1.55 5.12
CA ASP A 111 -18.81 1.15 6.18
C ASP A 111 -19.78 0.05 5.68
N LYS A 112 -20.08 0.02 4.38
CA LYS A 112 -20.80 -1.07 3.71
C LYS A 112 -19.90 -2.26 3.30
N GLY A 113 -18.62 -2.28 3.69
CA GLY A 113 -17.69 -3.39 3.47
C GLY A 113 -16.89 -3.34 2.16
N PHE A 114 -16.97 -2.27 1.37
CA PHE A 114 -16.26 -2.18 0.09
C PHE A 114 -14.85 -1.61 0.25
N ALA A 115 -13.83 -2.38 -0.14
CA ALA A 115 -12.43 -1.94 -0.10
C ALA A 115 -12.10 -0.86 -1.16
N THR A 116 -12.75 -0.91 -2.32
CA THR A 116 -12.47 -0.02 -3.46
C THR A 116 -13.76 0.46 -4.13
N TYR A 117 -13.67 1.61 -4.81
CA TYR A 117 -14.80 2.15 -5.59
C TYR A 117 -15.22 1.22 -6.73
N SER A 118 -14.27 0.53 -7.38
CA SER A 118 -14.57 -0.47 -8.41
C SER A 118 -15.45 -1.60 -7.91
N LEU A 119 -15.16 -2.14 -6.71
CA LEU A 119 -15.94 -3.22 -6.11
C LEU A 119 -17.34 -2.77 -5.75
N PHE A 120 -17.47 -1.55 -5.21
CA PHE A 120 -18.76 -0.94 -4.94
C PHE A 120 -19.58 -0.76 -6.23
N LEU A 121 -18.99 -0.20 -7.30
CA LEU A 121 -19.67 -0.01 -8.57
C LEU A 121 -20.08 -1.35 -9.21
N ALA A 122 -19.22 -2.36 -9.17
CA ALA A 122 -19.52 -3.69 -9.69
C ALA A 122 -20.67 -4.37 -8.93
N ASP A 123 -20.68 -4.28 -7.60
CA ASP A 123 -21.79 -4.78 -6.79
C ASP A 123 -23.09 -4.02 -7.08
N LEU A 124 -23.02 -2.69 -7.23
CA LEU A 124 -24.16 -1.86 -7.57
C LEU A 124 -24.75 -2.23 -8.93
N MET A 125 -23.90 -2.41 -9.94
CA MET A 125 -24.30 -2.84 -11.28
C MET A 125 -24.90 -4.25 -11.27
N LYS A 126 -24.31 -5.18 -10.50
CA LYS A 126 -24.82 -6.55 -10.35
C LYS A 126 -26.19 -6.58 -9.67
N LYS A 127 -26.37 -5.83 -8.58
CA LYS A 127 -27.66 -5.71 -7.87
C LYS A 127 -28.76 -5.09 -8.73
N ASN A 128 -28.36 -4.19 -9.63
CA ASN A 128 -29.27 -3.53 -10.54
C ASN A 128 -29.39 -4.24 -11.90
N GLU A 129 -28.74 -5.38 -12.10
CA GLU A 129 -28.78 -6.15 -13.36
C GLU A 129 -28.48 -5.28 -14.61
N VAL A 130 -27.43 -4.45 -14.51
CA VAL A 130 -27.03 -3.54 -15.60
C VAL A 130 -25.56 -3.76 -15.99
N ASP A 131 -25.30 -3.72 -17.30
CA ASP A 131 -23.97 -3.96 -17.87
C ASP A 131 -23.16 -2.68 -18.11
N THR A 132 -23.81 -1.51 -18.08
CA THR A 132 -23.18 -0.20 -18.31
C THR A 132 -23.43 0.78 -17.18
N PHE A 133 -22.52 1.75 -17.04
CA PHE A 133 -22.64 2.82 -16.05
C PHE A 133 -23.84 3.72 -16.36
N GLU A 134 -24.09 4.01 -17.64
CA GLU A 134 -25.21 4.80 -18.10
C GLU A 134 -26.55 4.16 -17.71
N ALA A 135 -26.71 2.84 -17.94
CA ALA A 135 -27.92 2.12 -17.54
C ALA A 135 -28.12 2.12 -16.01
N LEU A 136 -27.02 2.12 -15.24
CA LEU A 136 -27.06 2.23 -13.79
C LEU A 136 -27.56 3.61 -13.34
N ILE A 137 -27.03 4.68 -13.93
CA ILE A 137 -27.45 6.06 -13.65
C ILE A 137 -28.93 6.26 -13.98
N ASP A 138 -29.38 5.76 -15.14
CA ASP A 138 -30.79 5.85 -15.56
C ASP A 138 -31.71 5.07 -14.60
N LYS A 139 -31.32 3.85 -14.21
CA LYS A 139 -32.10 3.01 -13.31
C LYS A 139 -32.18 3.58 -11.89
N LEU A 140 -31.09 4.20 -11.42
CA LEU A 140 -31.02 4.87 -10.12
C LEU A 140 -31.60 6.29 -10.14
N LYS A 141 -32.05 6.79 -11.31
CA LYS A 141 -32.51 8.17 -11.52
C LYS A 141 -31.51 9.19 -10.94
N ALA A 142 -30.22 8.92 -11.17
CA ALA A 142 -29.15 9.69 -10.58
C ALA A 142 -29.12 11.13 -11.14
N GLU A 143 -28.87 12.11 -10.28
CA GLU A 143 -28.79 13.51 -10.68
C GLU A 143 -27.34 13.89 -11.01
N LYS A 144 -27.10 14.42 -12.20
CA LYS A 144 -25.77 14.89 -12.61
C LYS A 144 -25.40 16.16 -11.85
N ILE A 145 -24.19 16.20 -11.30
CA ILE A 145 -23.63 17.32 -10.50
C ILE A 145 -22.26 17.77 -11.00
#